data_AF-A0A8S0FFG0-F1
#
_entry.id   AF-A0A8S0FFG0-F1
#
_cell.length_a   1.000
_cell.length_b   1.000
_cell.length_c   1.000
_cell.angle_alpha   90.00
_cell.angle_beta   90.00
_cell.angle_gamma   90.00
#
_symmetry.space_group_name_H-M   'P 1'
#
loop_
_entity.id
_entity.type
_entity.pdbx_description
1 polymer ?
#
loop_
_entity_poly.entity_id
_entity_poly.type
_entity_poly.pdbx_seq_one_letter_code
_entity_poly.pdbx_strand_id
1 'polypeptide(L)'
;MLEKAGWTLPAGKDIREKNGQPLRIELSFIGTDALSKSMAEIIQADMRQIGADVSLIGEEESSIYARQRDGRFGMIFHRTWGAPYDPHAFLSSMRVPSHADFQAQQGLADKPLIDKEIGEVLATHDETQRQALYRDILTRLLPMTRRFICLSVTSQ
;
A
#
# COMPACT_ATOMS: atom_id res chain seq x y z
N MET A 1 -4.70 -3.49 -18.76
CA MET A 1 -3.34 -3.31 -18.17
C MET A 1 -2.73 -4.64 -17.75
N LEU A 2 -3.48 -5.57 -17.13
CA LEU A 2 -2.99 -6.90 -16.74
C LEU A 2 -2.49 -7.76 -17.91
N GLU A 3 -3.23 -7.81 -19.02
CA GLU A 3 -2.81 -8.56 -20.22
C GLU A 3 -1.52 -8.02 -20.83
N LYS A 4 -1.38 -6.70 -20.92
CA LYS A 4 -0.14 -6.04 -21.39
C LYS A 4 1.06 -6.36 -20.48
N ALA A 5 0.82 -6.69 -19.21
CA ALA A 5 1.86 -7.10 -18.26
C ALA A 5 2.14 -8.61 -18.27
N GLY A 6 1.48 -9.38 -19.16
CA GLY A 6 1.63 -10.83 -19.31
C GLY A 6 0.75 -11.68 -18.39
N TRP A 7 -0.27 -11.08 -17.76
CA TRP A 7 -1.26 -11.81 -16.95
C TRP A 7 -2.48 -12.17 -17.81
N THR A 8 -2.53 -13.43 -18.24
CA THR A 8 -3.57 -13.94 -19.16
C THR A 8 -4.50 -14.90 -18.44
N LEU A 9 -5.78 -14.93 -18.82
CA LEU A 9 -6.74 -15.93 -18.33
C LEU A 9 -6.53 -17.25 -19.10
N PRO A 10 -6.11 -18.35 -18.44
CA PRO A 10 -6.07 -19.66 -19.08
C PRO A 10 -7.48 -20.15 -19.42
N ALA A 11 -7.62 -20.94 -20.49
CA ALA A 11 -8.92 -21.47 -20.89
C ALA A 11 -9.54 -22.32 -19.77
N GLY A 12 -10.79 -22.00 -19.40
CA GLY A 12 -11.53 -22.71 -18.35
C GLY A 12 -11.17 -22.33 -16.91
N LYS A 13 -10.34 -21.30 -16.70
CA LYS A 13 -10.04 -20.76 -15.36
C LYS A 13 -10.56 -19.33 -15.21
N ASP A 14 -10.91 -18.98 -13.98
CA ASP A 14 -11.34 -17.62 -13.62
C ASP A 14 -10.16 -16.74 -13.15
N ILE A 15 -9.00 -17.33 -12.89
CA ILE A 15 -7.82 -16.65 -12.35
C ILE A 15 -6.74 -16.54 -13.42
N ARG A 16 -6.17 -15.35 -13.56
CA ARG A 16 -5.06 -15.06 -14.48
C ARG A 16 -3.78 -15.74 -14.03
N GLU A 17 -2.95 -16.10 -14.99
CA GLU A 17 -1.63 -16.67 -14.74
C GLU A 17 -0.56 -15.90 -15.52
N LYS A 18 0.66 -15.91 -14.97
CA LYS A 18 1.87 -15.44 -15.64
C LYS A 18 2.99 -16.42 -15.33
N ASN A 19 3.63 -16.97 -16.35
CA ASN A 19 4.68 -18.00 -16.21
C ASN A 19 4.25 -19.21 -15.34
N GLY A 20 2.99 -19.63 -15.46
CA GLY A 20 2.42 -20.74 -14.67
C GLY A 20 2.10 -20.41 -13.21
N GLN A 21 2.33 -19.17 -12.76
CA GLN A 21 1.95 -18.72 -11.43
C GLN A 21 0.59 -18.02 -11.47
N PRO A 22 -0.39 -18.41 -10.62
CA PRO A 22 -1.66 -17.71 -10.52
C PRO A 22 -1.46 -16.31 -9.95
N LEU A 23 -2.31 -15.37 -10.37
CA LEU A 23 -2.37 -14.02 -9.84
C LEU A 23 -3.00 -14.06 -8.44
N ARG A 24 -2.21 -14.50 -7.47
CA ARG A 24 -2.62 -14.57 -6.07
C ARG A 24 -1.98 -13.43 -5.28
N ILE A 25 -2.80 -12.76 -4.47
CA ILE A 25 -2.36 -11.65 -3.61
C ILE A 25 -2.93 -11.89 -2.21
N GLU A 26 -2.09 -11.79 -1.18
CA GLU A 26 -2.54 -11.87 0.20
C GLU A 26 -2.98 -10.49 0.69
N LEU A 27 -4.18 -10.38 1.27
CA LEU A 27 -4.68 -9.18 1.94
C LEU A 27 -4.74 -9.42 3.44
N SER A 28 -3.82 -8.79 4.18
CA SER A 28 -3.74 -8.89 5.63
C SER A 28 -4.57 -7.81 6.33
N PHE A 29 -5.35 -8.21 7.34
CA PHE A 29 -6.20 -7.32 8.13
C PHE A 29 -6.38 -7.83 9.56
N ILE A 30 -6.81 -6.94 10.46
CA ILE A 30 -7.11 -7.31 11.84
C ILE A 30 -8.42 -8.09 11.86
N GLY A 31 -8.40 -9.37 12.22
CA GLY A 31 -9.55 -10.27 12.10
C GLY A 31 -10.73 -9.90 13.01
N THR A 32 -10.48 -9.16 14.09
CA THR A 32 -11.50 -8.65 15.01
C THR A 32 -12.15 -7.35 14.55
N ASP A 33 -11.61 -6.67 13.53
CA ASP A 33 -12.20 -5.47 12.96
C ASP A 33 -13.21 -5.85 11.86
N ALA A 34 -14.49 -5.75 12.21
CA ALA A 34 -15.60 -6.06 11.31
C ALA A 34 -15.63 -5.16 10.06
N LEU A 35 -15.18 -3.90 10.18
CA LEU A 35 -15.15 -2.98 9.05
C LEU A 35 -14.08 -3.41 8.04
N SER A 36 -12.86 -3.65 8.52
CA SER A 36 -11.76 -4.17 7.68
C SER A 36 -12.15 -5.48 7.01
N LYS A 37 -12.80 -6.41 7.74
CA LYS A 37 -13.28 -7.67 7.17
C LYS A 37 -14.27 -7.46 6.03
N SER A 38 -15.29 -6.63 6.24
CA SER A 38 -16.31 -6.36 5.22
C SER A 38 -15.69 -5.73 3.97
N MET A 39 -14.78 -4.77 4.15
CA MET A 39 -14.04 -4.17 3.04
C MET A 39 -13.14 -5.18 2.33
N ALA A 40 -12.48 -6.08 3.07
CA ALA A 40 -11.62 -7.10 2.50
C ALA A 40 -12.39 -8.09 1.61
N GLU A 41 -13.59 -8.50 2.02
CA GLU A 41 -14.49 -9.35 1.23
C GLU A 41 -14.95 -8.65 -0.06
N ILE A 42 -15.25 -7.34 0.01
CA ILE A 42 -15.60 -6.54 -1.18
C ILE A 42 -14.40 -6.46 -2.14
N ILE A 43 -13.21 -6.13 -1.63
CA ILE A 43 -11.97 -6.07 -2.44
C ILE A 43 -11.70 -7.43 -3.08
N GLN A 44 -11.88 -8.53 -2.35
CA GLN A 44 -11.71 -9.88 -2.89
C GLN A 44 -12.69 -10.14 -4.04
N ALA A 45 -13.96 -9.79 -3.88
CA ALA A 45 -14.98 -9.97 -4.91
C ALA A 45 -14.66 -9.16 -6.18
N ASP A 46 -14.32 -7.88 -6.03
CA ASP A 46 -13.98 -7.00 -7.14
C ASP A 46 -12.70 -7.44 -7.87
N MET A 47 -11.68 -7.87 -7.12
CA MET A 47 -10.44 -8.39 -7.68
C MET A 47 -10.66 -9.71 -8.44
N ARG A 48 -11.61 -10.53 -7.98
CA ARG A 48 -11.96 -11.78 -8.68
C ARG A 48 -12.59 -11.50 -10.06
N GLN A 49 -13.37 -10.42 -10.20
CA GLN A 49 -13.95 -10.03 -11.50
C GLN A 49 -12.88 -9.70 -12.55
N ILE A 50 -11.70 -9.23 -12.13
CA ILE A 50 -10.57 -8.95 -13.04
C ILE A 50 -9.59 -10.13 -13.16
N GLY A 51 -9.91 -11.27 -12.53
CA GLY A 51 -9.11 -12.50 -12.56
C GLY A 51 -7.93 -12.52 -11.60
N ALA A 52 -8.00 -11.80 -10.48
CA ALA A 52 -7.04 -11.87 -9.39
C ALA A 52 -7.65 -12.62 -8.18
N ASP A 53 -6.87 -13.53 -7.59
CA ASP A 53 -7.24 -14.33 -6.43
C ASP A 53 -6.70 -13.66 -5.15
N VAL A 54 -7.58 -13.00 -4.39
CA VAL A 54 -7.19 -12.36 -3.13
C VAL A 54 -7.42 -13.32 -1.96
N SER A 55 -6.36 -13.67 -1.25
CA SER A 55 -6.41 -14.50 -0.04
C SER A 55 -6.54 -13.60 1.19
N LEU A 56 -7.65 -13.73 1.92
CA LEU A 56 -7.96 -12.94 3.11
C LEU A 56 -7.25 -13.51 4.34
N ILE A 57 -6.30 -12.74 4.89
CA ILE A 57 -5.49 -13.13 6.05
C ILE A 57 -5.91 -12.29 7.26
N GLY A 58 -6.90 -12.80 8.00
CA GLY A 58 -7.36 -12.19 9.24
C GLY A 58 -6.54 -12.69 10.44
N GLU A 59 -5.77 -11.81 11.05
CA GLU A 59 -4.92 -12.14 12.21
C GLU A 59 -5.13 -11.16 13.37
N GLU A 60 -4.55 -11.46 14.52
CA GLU A 60 -4.50 -10.54 15.65
C GLU A 60 -3.64 -9.31 15.33
N GLU A 61 -3.96 -8.18 15.96
CA GLU A 61 -3.31 -6.89 15.72
C GLU A 61 -1.77 -6.96 15.85
N SER A 62 -1.26 -7.69 16.85
CA SER A 62 0.18 -7.90 17.06
C SER A 62 0.87 -8.59 15.87
N SER A 63 0.19 -9.57 15.25
CA SER A 63 0.68 -10.27 14.06
C SER A 63 0.68 -9.36 12.83
N ILE A 64 -0.36 -8.56 12.68
CA ILE A 64 -0.46 -7.56 11.61
C ILE A 64 0.67 -6.53 11.72
N TYR A 65 0.97 -6.01 12.92
CA TYR A 65 2.12 -5.12 13.11
C TYR A 65 3.46 -5.80 12.80
N ALA A 66 3.63 -7.08 13.17
CA ALA A 66 4.83 -7.83 12.80
C ALA A 66 4.97 -7.97 11.27
N ARG A 67 3.88 -8.25 10.55
CA ARG A 67 3.88 -8.29 9.08
C ARG A 67 4.26 -6.95 8.47
N GLN A 68 3.72 -5.84 8.99
CA GLN A 68 4.07 -4.49 8.53
C GLN A 68 5.57 -4.22 8.66
N ARG A 69 6.13 -4.55 9.82
CA ARG A 69 7.56 -4.36 10.12
C ARG A 69 8.45 -5.23 9.23
N ASP A 70 8.07 -6.49 9.03
CA ASP A 70 8.88 -7.46 8.31
C ASP A 70 8.65 -7.45 6.78
N GLY A 71 7.69 -6.66 6.28
CA GLY A 71 7.31 -6.64 4.86
C GLY A 71 6.62 -7.91 4.37
N ARG A 72 6.06 -8.72 5.27
CA ARG A 72 5.44 -10.03 4.95
C ARG A 72 3.96 -9.90 4.58
N PHE A 73 3.66 -9.08 3.58
CA PHE A 73 2.31 -8.85 3.08
C PHE A 73 2.31 -8.57 1.57
N GLY A 74 1.24 -8.95 0.88
CA GLY A 74 0.97 -8.48 -0.49
C GLY A 74 0.24 -7.14 -0.47
N MET A 75 -0.92 -7.12 0.18
CA MET A 75 -1.69 -5.95 0.54
C MET A 75 -1.96 -5.98 2.05
N ILE A 76 -2.02 -4.80 2.66
CA ILE A 76 -2.31 -4.65 4.08
C ILE A 76 -3.16 -3.41 4.28
N PHE A 77 -4.16 -3.48 5.16
CA PHE A 77 -4.89 -2.27 5.54
C PHE A 77 -3.95 -1.33 6.28
N HIS A 78 -3.98 -0.06 5.86
CA HIS A 78 -3.18 0.99 6.44
C HIS A 78 -4.00 2.28 6.50
N ARG A 79 -3.71 3.13 7.48
CA ARG A 79 -4.39 4.40 7.73
C ARG A 79 -3.37 5.47 8.07
N THR A 80 -3.64 6.70 7.64
CA THR A 80 -2.86 7.85 8.09
C THR A 80 -3.16 8.15 9.58
N TRP A 81 -2.35 9.01 10.18
CA TRP A 81 -2.40 9.24 11.63
C TRP A 81 -3.33 10.40 12.02
N GLY A 82 -3.83 11.15 11.05
CA GLY A 82 -4.69 12.31 11.29
C GLY A 82 -3.92 13.51 11.82
N ALA A 83 -4.63 14.61 12.10
CA ALA A 83 -4.02 15.79 12.70
C ALA A 83 -3.58 15.50 14.16
N PRO A 84 -2.42 16.02 14.62
CA PRO A 84 -1.50 16.92 13.94
C PRO A 84 -0.42 16.22 13.09
N TYR A 85 -0.43 14.90 12.99
CA TYR A 85 0.67 14.11 12.41
C TYR A 85 0.72 14.14 10.87
N ASP A 86 -0.42 14.30 10.22
CA ASP A 86 -0.50 14.37 8.76
C ASP A 86 -0.15 15.79 8.25
N PRO A 87 0.66 15.94 7.18
CA PRO A 87 1.39 14.90 6.45
C PRO A 87 2.83 14.66 6.97
N HIS A 88 3.37 15.54 7.80
CA HIS A 88 4.82 15.61 8.06
C HIS A 88 5.37 14.42 8.86
N ALA A 89 4.69 14.02 9.94
CA ALA A 89 5.13 12.90 10.77
C ALA A 89 4.88 11.57 10.07
N PHE A 90 3.77 11.48 9.33
CA PHE A 90 3.46 10.32 8.50
C PHE A 90 4.50 10.11 7.40
N LEU A 91 4.87 11.15 6.65
CA LEU A 91 5.95 11.04 5.65
C LEU A 91 7.30 10.71 6.31
N SER A 92 7.60 11.29 7.47
CA SER A 92 8.85 10.99 8.18
C SER A 92 9.02 9.50 8.49
N SER A 93 7.92 8.82 8.87
CA SER A 93 7.93 7.39 9.20
C SER A 93 8.20 6.47 8.00
N MET A 94 7.91 6.93 6.77
CA MET A 94 8.18 6.18 5.53
C MET A 94 9.67 5.91 5.28
N ARG A 95 10.55 6.63 5.97
CA ARG A 95 12.01 6.44 5.93
C ARG A 95 12.51 5.36 6.90
N VAL A 96 11.65 4.92 7.82
CA VAL A 96 12.04 4.03 8.92
C VAL A 96 11.71 2.57 8.55
N PRO A 97 12.70 1.66 8.50
CA PRO A 97 12.49 0.29 8.04
C PRO A 97 11.44 -0.54 8.77
N SER A 98 11.11 -0.15 10.01
CA SER A 98 10.12 -0.85 10.82
C SER A 98 8.67 -0.50 10.47
N HIS A 99 8.43 0.42 9.53
CA HIS A 99 7.08 0.83 9.13
C HIS A 99 6.66 0.17 7.82
N ALA A 100 5.35 -0.09 7.71
CA ALA A 100 4.72 -0.68 6.53
C ALA A 100 5.05 0.12 5.25
N ASP A 101 5.03 1.44 5.34
CA ASP A 101 5.27 2.34 4.21
C ASP A 101 6.67 2.18 3.63
N PHE A 102 7.69 2.02 4.48
CA PHE A 102 9.05 1.76 4.03
C PHE A 102 9.11 0.44 3.26
N GLN A 103 8.53 -0.62 3.83
CA GLN A 103 8.54 -1.96 3.21
C GLN A 103 7.78 -1.97 1.87
N ALA A 104 6.61 -1.31 1.81
CA ALA A 104 5.82 -1.20 0.60
C ALA A 104 6.52 -0.42 -0.51
N GLN A 105 7.35 0.57 -0.15
CA GLN A 105 8.06 1.44 -1.08
C GLN A 105 9.42 0.89 -1.53
N GLN A 106 9.96 -0.17 -0.91
CA GLN A 106 11.28 -0.71 -1.27
C GLN A 106 11.37 -1.17 -2.73
N GLY A 107 10.25 -1.50 -3.38
CA GLY A 107 10.20 -1.85 -4.79
C GLY A 107 10.32 -0.66 -5.76
N LEU A 108 10.34 0.58 -5.26
CA LEU A 108 10.45 1.78 -6.08
C LEU A 108 11.91 2.12 -6.40
N ALA A 109 12.20 2.38 -7.69
CA ALA A 109 13.53 2.82 -8.13
C ALA A 109 13.90 4.19 -7.56
N ASP A 110 12.92 5.06 -7.30
CA ASP A 110 13.08 6.40 -6.77
C ASP A 110 12.92 6.48 -5.24
N LYS A 111 12.83 5.34 -4.52
CA LYS A 111 12.77 5.34 -3.04
C LYS A 111 13.89 6.15 -2.38
N PRO A 112 15.18 6.04 -2.79
CA PRO A 112 16.24 6.85 -2.19
C PRO A 112 16.04 8.36 -2.38
N LEU A 113 15.44 8.77 -3.51
CA LEU A 113 15.13 10.17 -3.78
C LEU A 113 13.97 10.64 -2.89
N ILE A 114 12.89 9.84 -2.80
CA ILE A 114 11.75 10.13 -1.92
C ILE A 114 12.22 10.31 -0.48
N ASP A 115 13.09 9.43 0.03
CA ASP A 115 13.60 9.51 1.40
C ASP A 115 14.44 10.76 1.66
N LYS A 116 15.22 11.17 0.65
CA LYS A 116 15.99 12.39 0.68
C LYS A 116 15.08 13.62 0.73
N GLU A 117 14.09 13.70 -0.14
CA GLU A 117 13.13 14.82 -0.21
C GLU A 117 12.30 14.92 1.08
N ILE A 118 11.92 13.80 1.69
CA ILE A 118 11.27 13.79 3.01
C ILE A 118 12.19 14.38 4.08
N GLY A 119 13.51 14.11 4.02
CA GLY A 119 14.47 14.76 4.91
C GLY A 119 14.54 16.27 4.70
N GLU A 120 14.58 16.71 3.44
CA GLU A 120 14.67 18.12 3.06
C GLU A 120 13.41 18.92 3.43
N VAL A 121 12.22 18.34 3.23
CA VAL A 121 10.95 19.03 3.52
C VAL A 121 10.74 19.27 5.02
N LEU A 122 11.29 18.39 5.86
CA LEU A 122 11.26 18.52 7.32
C LEU A 122 12.28 19.54 7.86
N ALA A 123 13.36 19.79 7.11
CA ALA A 123 14.43 20.70 7.52
C ALA A 123 14.30 22.10 6.89
N THR A 124 13.57 22.26 5.79
CA THR A 124 13.44 23.55 5.10
C THR A 124 12.55 24.54 5.87
N HIS A 125 12.94 25.81 5.86
CA HIS A 125 12.18 26.94 6.39
C HIS A 125 11.54 27.79 5.27
N ASP A 126 11.79 27.47 4.00
CA ASP A 126 11.18 28.14 2.85
C ASP A 126 9.86 27.46 2.48
N GLU A 127 8.75 28.19 2.60
CA GLU A 127 7.41 27.70 2.29
C GLU A 127 7.22 27.31 0.82
N THR A 128 7.87 28.01 -0.11
CA THR A 128 7.79 27.70 -1.55
C THR A 128 8.49 26.38 -1.84
N GLN A 129 9.69 26.20 -1.27
CA GLN A 129 10.43 24.96 -1.40
C GLN A 129 9.69 23.79 -0.72
N ARG A 130 9.12 24.03 0.48
CA ARG A 130 8.33 23.04 1.21
C ARG A 130 7.16 22.53 0.40
N GLN A 131 6.38 23.44 -0.22
CA GLN A 131 5.24 23.06 -1.06
C GLN A 131 5.66 22.28 -2.31
N ALA A 132 6.77 22.65 -2.94
CA ALA A 132 7.30 21.95 -4.10
C ALA A 132 7.74 20.51 -3.73
N LEU A 133 8.46 20.35 -2.61
CA LEU A 133 8.89 19.04 -2.12
C LEU A 133 7.70 18.14 -1.76
N TYR A 134 6.71 18.64 -1.00
CA TYR A 134 5.50 17.87 -0.72
C TYR A 134 4.77 17.45 -2.01
N ARG A 135 4.69 18.36 -2.99
CA ARG A 135 4.06 18.05 -4.28
C ARG A 135 4.81 16.92 -4.99
N ASP A 136 6.15 16.96 -5.04
CA ASP A 136 6.93 15.94 -5.72
C ASP A 136 6.81 14.58 -5.03
N ILE A 137 7.01 14.53 -3.71
CA ILE A 137 6.87 13.32 -2.89
C ILE A 137 5.49 12.69 -3.10
N LEU A 138 4.41 13.46 -2.91
CA LEU A 138 3.04 12.93 -3.04
C LEU A 138 2.74 12.51 -4.48
N THR A 139 3.26 13.23 -5.48
CA THR A 139 3.07 12.87 -6.90
C THR A 139 3.78 11.57 -7.26
N ARG A 140 4.96 11.28 -6.68
CA ARG A 140 5.65 10.00 -6.85
C ARG A 140 4.93 8.84 -6.14
N LEU A 141 4.30 9.12 -5.00
CA LEU A 141 3.54 8.13 -4.23
C LEU A 141 2.11 7.91 -4.75
N LEU A 142 1.55 8.82 -5.55
CA LEU A 142 0.20 8.72 -6.14
C LEU A 142 0.03 7.55 -7.16
N PRO A 143 0.99 7.26 -8.05
CA PRO A 143 0.98 6.04 -8.85
C PRO A 143 1.02 4.77 -8.00
N MET A 144 1.61 4.86 -6.81
CA MET A 144 1.66 3.77 -5.83
C MET A 144 0.27 3.45 -5.28
N THR A 145 -0.61 4.43 -5.08
CA THR A 145 -2.01 4.20 -4.67
C THR A 145 -2.86 3.47 -5.71
N ARG A 146 -2.40 3.39 -6.98
CA ARG A 146 -3.01 2.53 -8.02
C ARG A 146 -2.51 1.08 -8.00
N ARG A 147 -1.40 0.80 -7.31
CA ARG A 147 -0.83 -0.54 -7.11
C ARG A 147 -1.10 -1.10 -5.70
N PHE A 148 -1.29 -0.21 -4.73
CA PHE A 148 -1.63 -0.49 -3.35
C PHE A 148 -2.90 0.28 -3.01
N ILE A 149 -4.01 -0.42 -2.83
CA ILE A 149 -5.25 0.19 -2.38
C ILE A 149 -5.07 0.54 -0.89
N CYS A 150 -4.64 1.77 -0.62
CA CYS A 150 -4.78 2.41 0.68
C CYS A 150 -6.19 3.01 0.71
N LEU A 151 -7.18 2.24 1.17
CA LEU A 151 -8.53 2.75 1.40
C LEU A 151 -8.49 3.58 2.69
N SER A 152 -8.31 4.90 2.53
CA SER A 152 -8.58 5.85 3.60
C SER A 152 -10.08 5.83 3.90
N VAL A 153 -10.50 5.12 4.95
CA VAL A 153 -11.84 5.31 5.53
C VAL A 153 -11.81 6.63 6.29
N THR A 154 -12.33 7.69 5.69
CA THR A 154 -12.66 8.91 6.40
C THR A 154 -13.89 8.61 7.25
N SER A 155 -13.74 8.43 8.56
CA SER A 155 -14.88 8.46 9.46
C SER A 155 -15.43 9.89 9.48
N GLN A 156 -16.69 10.06 9.08
CA GLN A 156 -17.48 11.21 9.50
C GLN A 156 -17.75 11.13 11.00
#